data_AF-A0A7X9XDI8-F1
#
_entry.id   AF-A0A7X9XDI8-F1
#
_cell.length_a   1.000
_cell.length_b   1.000
_cell.length_c   1.000
_cell.angle_alpha   90.00
_cell.angle_beta   90.00
_cell.angle_gamma   90.00
#
_symmetry.space_group_name_H-M   'P 1'
#
loop_
_entity.id
_entity.type
_entity.pdbx_description
1 polymer ?
#
loop_
_entity_poly.entity_id
_entity_poly.type
_entity_poly.pdbx_seq_one_letter_code
_entity_poly.pdbx_strand_id
1 'polypeptide(L)'
;MRKLLLLVVLSLNLFLLQSCFDNNDEVKPSEEEQLAALLIGPTWIVEESVAECNDQEYYASMQFKEDGILLTQSILVMTTFIEGANEEEMGISCDVEVTDIVASWELIESGKKMKVVSEGFTFIVDIVSMSDDKIVIYDPIEREVATLIKKNM
;
A
#
# COMPACT_ATOMS: atom_id res chain seq x y z
N MET A 1 -37.86 -24.39 -20.20
CA MET A 1 -37.79 -24.88 -18.80
C MET A 1 -36.33 -25.03 -18.35
N ARG A 2 -35.57 -23.94 -18.24
CA ARG A 2 -34.14 -23.96 -17.84
C ARG A 2 -33.82 -23.14 -16.58
N LYS A 3 -34.79 -22.36 -16.08
CA LYS A 3 -34.63 -21.48 -14.91
C LYS A 3 -34.97 -22.16 -13.56
N LEU A 4 -35.68 -23.29 -13.58
CA LEU A 4 -36.07 -24.00 -12.35
C LEU A 4 -34.88 -24.76 -11.71
N LEU A 5 -33.95 -25.25 -12.53
CA LEU A 5 -32.82 -26.08 -12.09
C LEU A 5 -31.73 -25.27 -11.35
N LEU A 6 -31.50 -24.02 -11.76
CA LEU A 6 -30.54 -23.11 -11.12
C LEU A 6 -30.98 -22.68 -9.72
N LEU A 7 -32.28 -22.48 -9.51
CA LEU A 7 -32.84 -22.12 -8.20
C LEU A 7 -32.75 -23.28 -7.20
N VAL A 8 -32.95 -24.52 -7.65
CA VAL A 8 -32.85 -25.71 -6.79
C VAL A 8 -31.40 -25.95 -6.33
N VAL A 9 -30.41 -25.73 -7.22
CA VAL A 9 -28.99 -25.84 -6.89
C VAL A 9 -28.52 -24.72 -5.94
N LEU A 10 -29.03 -23.49 -6.10
CA LEU A 10 -28.76 -22.42 -5.13
C LEU A 10 -29.35 -22.72 -3.75
N SER A 11 -30.60 -23.22 -3.69
CA SER A 11 -31.24 -23.55 -2.41
C SER A 11 -30.60 -24.75 -1.70
N LEU A 12 -30.08 -25.75 -2.44
CA LEU A 12 -29.40 -26.89 -1.81
C LEU A 12 -28.05 -26.50 -1.17
N ASN A 13 -27.30 -25.57 -1.78
CA ASN A 13 -26.06 -25.06 -1.18
C ASN A 13 -26.31 -24.22 0.07
N LEU A 14 -27.41 -23.47 0.11
CA LEU A 14 -27.82 -22.73 1.31
C LEU A 14 -28.28 -23.64 2.47
N PHE A 15 -28.88 -24.80 2.19
CA PHE A 15 -29.29 -25.75 3.23
C PHE A 15 -28.14 -26.59 3.81
N LEU A 16 -27.09 -26.88 3.04
CA LEU A 16 -25.89 -27.58 3.56
C LEU A 16 -25.06 -26.73 4.53
N LEU A 17 -25.26 -25.40 4.56
CA LEU A 17 -24.66 -24.49 5.52
C LEU A 17 -25.44 -24.39 6.84
N GLN A 18 -26.70 -24.87 6.92
CA GLN A 18 -27.53 -24.73 8.13
C GLN A 18 -27.44 -25.90 9.12
N SER A 19 -26.78 -27.01 8.77
CA SER A 19 -26.57 -28.13 9.71
C SER A 19 -25.28 -28.04 10.54
N CYS A 20 -24.50 -26.96 10.40
CA CYS A 20 -23.34 -26.69 11.26
C CYS A 20 -23.55 -25.47 12.19
N PHE A 21 -24.79 -25.01 12.35
CA PHE A 21 -25.14 -24.00 13.35
C PHE A 21 -25.47 -24.69 14.68
N ASP A 22 -24.43 -25.15 15.36
CA ASP A 22 -24.41 -25.21 16.81
C ASP A 22 -22.98 -25.06 17.31
N ASN A 23 -22.40 -23.90 17.02
CA ASN A 23 -21.45 -23.31 17.96
C ASN A 23 -21.36 -21.81 17.76
N ASN A 24 -21.41 -21.11 18.87
CA ASN A 24 -21.23 -19.68 19.00
C ASN A 24 -19.73 -19.33 18.85
N ASP A 25 -19.08 -19.87 17.81
CA ASP A 25 -17.69 -19.58 17.46
C ASP A 25 -17.71 -18.44 16.45
N GLU A 26 -17.60 -17.20 16.94
CA GLU A 26 -17.10 -16.10 16.12
C GLU A 26 -15.81 -16.60 15.45
N VAL A 27 -15.87 -16.82 14.13
CA VAL A 27 -14.69 -17.10 13.32
C VAL A 27 -13.82 -15.86 13.40
N LYS A 28 -12.89 -15.85 14.36
CA LYS A 28 -11.90 -14.78 14.47
C LYS A 28 -11.03 -14.84 13.22
N PRO A 29 -10.83 -13.71 12.51
CA PRO A 29 -9.94 -13.69 11.36
C PRO A 29 -8.57 -14.20 11.78
N SER A 30 -7.93 -14.98 10.92
CA SER A 30 -6.57 -15.43 11.12
C SER A 30 -5.63 -14.23 11.28
N GLU A 31 -4.49 -14.43 11.93
CA GLU A 31 -3.47 -13.38 12.10
C GLU A 31 -3.05 -12.77 10.74
N GLU A 32 -2.98 -13.60 9.69
CA GLU A 32 -2.68 -13.17 8.33
C GLU A 32 -3.77 -12.29 7.71
N GLU A 33 -5.06 -12.64 7.91
CA GLU A 33 -6.19 -11.81 7.47
C GLU A 33 -6.24 -10.48 8.23
N GLN A 34 -5.91 -10.46 9.53
CA GLN A 34 -5.84 -9.23 10.31
C GLN A 34 -4.71 -8.32 9.81
N LEU A 35 -3.53 -8.88 9.53
CA LEU A 35 -2.38 -8.13 9.03
C LEU A 35 -2.59 -7.61 7.59
N ALA A 36 -3.17 -8.44 6.71
CA ALA A 36 -3.55 -8.01 5.37
C ALA A 36 -4.61 -6.89 5.42
N ALA A 37 -5.58 -6.97 6.35
CA ALA A 37 -6.59 -5.94 6.56
C ALA A 37 -6.01 -4.61 7.06
N LEU A 38 -4.86 -4.61 7.75
CA LEU A 38 -4.17 -3.37 8.11
C LEU A 38 -3.59 -2.68 6.87
N LEU A 39 -2.92 -3.45 6.01
CA LEU A 39 -2.27 -2.96 4.80
C LEU A 39 -3.26 -2.45 3.74
N ILE A 40 -4.30 -3.25 3.48
CA ILE A 40 -5.21 -3.09 2.34
C ILE A 40 -6.21 -1.97 2.59
N GLY A 41 -6.34 -1.07 1.61
CA GLY A 41 -7.37 -0.01 1.60
C GLY A 41 -6.79 1.40 1.81
N PRO A 42 -6.12 1.68 2.94
CA PRO A 42 -5.53 2.99 3.20
C PRO A 42 -4.50 3.41 2.15
N THR A 43 -4.35 4.71 1.99
CA THR A 43 -3.18 5.28 1.34
C THR A 43 -2.09 5.48 2.39
N TRP A 44 -0.92 4.92 2.09
CA TRP A 44 0.27 5.01 2.91
C TRP A 44 1.22 6.05 2.34
N ILE A 45 1.67 7.01 3.14
CA ILE A 45 2.66 8.01 2.73
C ILE A 45 4.03 7.51 3.13
N VAL A 46 5.01 7.62 2.23
CA VAL A 46 6.40 7.35 2.56
C VAL A 46 6.95 8.58 3.31
N GLU A 47 7.16 8.46 4.62
CA GLU A 47 7.54 9.57 5.52
C GLU A 47 8.79 10.31 5.02
N GLU A 48 9.76 9.56 4.50
CA GLU A 48 11.04 10.07 4.03
C GLU A 48 10.96 10.81 2.68
N SER A 49 9.81 10.76 2.00
CA SER A 49 9.63 11.33 0.66
C SER A 49 8.98 12.71 0.62
N VAL A 50 8.67 13.30 1.79
CA VAL A 50 8.00 14.60 1.84
C VAL A 50 8.96 15.68 1.33
N ALA A 51 8.54 16.39 0.29
CA ALA A 51 9.29 17.46 -0.34
C ALA A 51 8.41 18.70 -0.52
N GLU A 52 8.98 19.87 -0.24
CA GLU A 52 8.32 21.15 -0.44
C GLU A 52 8.79 21.79 -1.75
N CYS A 53 7.84 22.26 -2.56
CA CYS A 53 8.12 23.07 -3.73
C CYS A 53 7.09 24.20 -3.81
N ASN A 54 7.59 25.44 -3.71
CA ASN A 54 6.77 26.63 -3.47
C ASN A 54 5.93 26.50 -2.18
N ASP A 55 4.64 26.81 -2.22
CA ASP A 55 3.70 26.70 -1.08
C ASP A 55 2.97 25.34 -1.03
N GLN A 56 3.52 24.28 -1.64
CA GLN A 56 2.93 22.95 -1.71
C GLN A 56 3.88 21.84 -1.25
N GLU A 57 3.34 20.89 -0.49
CA GLU A 57 4.01 19.65 -0.11
C GLU A 57 3.64 18.52 -1.08
N TYR A 58 4.65 17.78 -1.50
CA TYR A 58 4.53 16.58 -2.32
C TYR A 58 5.12 15.40 -1.56
N TYR A 59 4.56 14.21 -1.77
CA TYR A 59 4.99 13.00 -1.08
C TYR A 59 4.72 11.77 -1.94
N ALA A 60 5.61 10.79 -1.86
CA ALA A 60 5.37 9.48 -2.43
C ALA A 60 4.31 8.73 -1.60
N SER A 61 3.52 7.90 -2.26
CA SER A 61 2.46 7.14 -1.61
C SER A 61 2.31 5.74 -2.19
N MET A 62 1.69 4.87 -1.39
CA MET A 62 1.46 3.47 -1.72
C MET A 62 0.04 3.07 -1.32
N GLN A 63 -0.61 2.22 -2.12
CA GLN A 63 -1.90 1.65 -1.79
C GLN A 63 -1.94 0.17 -2.15
N PHE A 64 -2.07 -0.65 -1.10
CA PHE A 64 -2.21 -2.10 -1.21
C PHE A 64 -3.68 -2.43 -1.52
N LYS A 65 -3.91 -3.24 -2.56
CA LYS A 65 -5.22 -3.73 -2.97
C LYS A 65 -5.37 -5.21 -2.64
N GLU A 66 -6.62 -5.62 -2.41
CA GLU A 66 -6.99 -7.00 -2.05
C GLU A 66 -6.65 -8.02 -3.15
N ASP A 67 -6.64 -7.59 -4.41
CA ASP A 67 -6.28 -8.41 -5.57
C ASP A 67 -4.76 -8.59 -5.76
N GLY A 68 -3.95 -8.14 -4.79
CA GLY A 68 -2.49 -8.21 -4.85
C GLY A 68 -1.85 -7.11 -5.70
N ILE A 69 -2.62 -6.11 -6.16
CA ILE A 69 -2.08 -4.92 -6.84
C ILE A 69 -1.55 -3.93 -5.80
N LEU A 70 -0.38 -3.36 -6.08
CA LEU A 70 0.21 -2.26 -5.35
C LEU A 70 0.28 -1.04 -6.27
N LEU A 71 -0.47 0.01 -5.94
CA LEU A 71 -0.36 1.29 -6.62
C LEU A 71 0.65 2.15 -5.88
N THR A 72 1.70 2.60 -6.55
CA THR A 72 2.68 3.51 -5.96
C THR A 72 2.75 4.80 -6.76
N GLN A 73 2.85 5.92 -6.06
CA GLN A 73 3.13 7.21 -6.65
C GLN A 73 4.49 7.67 -6.15
N SER A 74 5.42 7.88 -7.07
CA SER A 74 6.74 8.42 -6.78
C SER A 74 6.80 9.90 -7.14
N ILE A 75 7.54 10.68 -6.36
CA ILE A 75 7.72 12.11 -6.58
C ILE A 75 9.21 12.39 -6.76
N LEU A 76 9.54 13.19 -7.77
CA LEU A 76 10.86 13.81 -7.93
C LEU A 76 10.68 15.33 -7.96
N VAL A 77 11.32 16.02 -7.02
CA VAL A 77 11.35 17.50 -6.99
C VAL A 77 12.76 17.96 -7.38
N MET A 78 12.85 18.76 -8.45
CA MET A 78 14.10 19.37 -8.90
C MET A 78 14.08 20.86 -8.59
N THR A 79 14.98 21.32 -7.72
CA THR A 79 15.10 22.73 -7.35
C THR A 79 16.25 23.40 -8.10
N THR A 80 15.94 24.49 -8.80
CA THR A 80 16.89 25.35 -9.51
C THR A 80 16.97 26.71 -8.83
N PHE A 81 18.17 27.08 -8.38
CA PHE A 81 18.44 28.43 -7.87
C PHE A 81 18.72 29.37 -9.03
N ILE A 82 17.96 30.45 -9.10
CA ILE A 82 18.12 31.50 -10.11
C ILE A 82 18.84 32.67 -9.45
N GLU A 83 20.05 32.96 -9.91
CA GLU A 83 20.76 34.18 -9.50
C GLU A 83 19.97 35.41 -9.98
N GLY A 84 19.55 36.25 -9.04
CA GLY A 84 18.89 37.51 -9.33
C GLY A 84 19.84 38.54 -9.95
N ALA A 85 19.28 39.62 -10.49
CA ALA A 85 20.06 40.70 -11.10
C ALA A 85 20.97 41.46 -10.12
N ASN A 86 20.72 41.31 -8.81
CA ASN A 86 21.52 41.86 -7.72
C ASN A 86 21.85 40.73 -6.72
N GLU A 87 23.04 40.73 -6.13
CA GLU A 87 23.62 39.66 -5.26
C GLU A 87 22.79 39.30 -4.00
N GLU A 88 21.64 39.93 -3.78
CA GLU A 88 20.78 39.75 -2.59
C GLU A 88 19.46 39.02 -2.88
N GLU A 89 19.06 38.81 -4.14
CA GLU A 89 17.82 38.11 -4.50
C GLU A 89 18.12 36.76 -5.15
N MET A 90 18.01 35.66 -4.39
CA MET A 90 17.97 34.32 -4.96
C MET A 90 16.52 33.94 -5.26
N GLY A 91 16.19 33.78 -6.53
CA GLY A 91 14.93 33.14 -6.94
C GLY A 91 15.05 31.63 -6.78
N ILE A 92 13.97 30.96 -6.37
CA ILE A 92 13.87 29.50 -6.40
C ILE A 92 12.82 29.14 -7.45
N SER A 93 13.20 28.32 -8.42
CA SER A 93 12.28 27.63 -9.32
C SER A 93 12.35 26.15 -8.99
N CYS A 94 11.22 25.47 -8.94
CA CYS A 94 11.20 24.02 -8.75
C CYS A 94 10.24 23.37 -9.74
N ASP A 95 10.66 22.23 -10.26
CA ASP A 95 9.88 21.36 -11.14
C ASP A 95 9.55 20.07 -10.38
N VAL A 96 8.31 19.61 -10.51
CA VAL A 96 7.84 18.39 -9.84
C VAL A 96 7.41 17.38 -10.89
N GLU A 97 7.99 16.19 -10.83
CA GLU A 97 7.58 15.04 -11.63
C GLU A 97 6.90 14.02 -10.72
N VAL A 98 5.70 13.60 -11.14
CA VAL A 98 4.90 12.59 -10.44
C VAL A 98 4.75 11.39 -11.35
N THR A 99 5.19 10.23 -10.89
CA THR A 99 5.18 8.99 -11.65
C THR A 99 4.37 7.94 -10.92
N ASP A 100 3.29 7.49 -11.56
CA ASP A 100 2.48 6.39 -11.05
C ASP A 100 3.02 5.06 -11.58
N ILE A 101 3.25 4.11 -10.67
CA ILE A 101 3.78 2.78 -10.96
C ILE A 101 2.79 1.75 -10.42
N VAL A 102 2.55 0.71 -11.21
CA VAL A 102 1.72 -0.43 -10.82
C VAL A 102 2.63 -1.63 -10.59
N ALA A 103 2.65 -2.10 -9.35
CA ALA A 103 3.37 -3.29 -8.92
C ALA A 103 2.38 -4.36 -8.45
N SER A 104 2.88 -5.57 -8.20
CA SER A 104 2.17 -6.57 -7.41
C SER A 104 2.85 -6.77 -6.07
N TRP A 105 2.08 -7.21 -5.08
CA TRP A 105 2.59 -7.50 -3.74
C TRP A 105 1.98 -8.79 -3.20
N GLU A 106 2.74 -9.46 -2.34
CA GLU A 106 2.27 -10.62 -1.57
C GLU A 106 3.02 -10.72 -0.23
N LEU A 107 2.33 -11.15 0.82
CA LEU A 107 2.99 -11.56 2.05
C LEU A 107 3.59 -12.95 1.83
N ILE A 108 4.91 -13.07 2.03
CA ILE A 108 5.62 -14.35 1.90
C ILE A 108 5.90 -14.99 3.26
N GLU A 109 5.98 -14.19 4.31
CA GLU A 109 6.00 -14.62 5.70
C GLU A 109 5.17 -13.63 6.51
N SER A 110 4.01 -14.07 7.01
CA SER A 110 3.00 -13.22 7.65
C SER A 110 3.63 -12.36 8.75
N GLY A 111 3.44 -11.05 8.64
CA GLY A 111 3.94 -10.05 9.60
C GLY A 111 5.46 -9.83 9.59
N LYS A 112 6.20 -10.46 8.68
CA LYS A 112 7.66 -10.41 8.67
C LYS A 112 8.28 -10.07 7.32
N LYS A 113 7.70 -10.57 6.22
CA LYS A 113 8.28 -10.38 4.88
C LYS A 113 7.20 -10.16 3.84
N MET A 114 7.44 -9.18 2.98
CA MET A 114 6.60 -8.86 1.83
C MET A 114 7.45 -8.92 0.57
N LYS A 115 6.88 -9.50 -0.48
CA LYS A 115 7.45 -9.48 -1.81
C LYS A 115 6.71 -8.45 -2.64
N VAL A 116 7.46 -7.61 -3.35
CA VAL A 116 6.95 -6.62 -4.29
C VAL A 116 7.57 -6.88 -5.66
N VAL A 117 6.75 -6.92 -6.71
CA VAL A 117 7.21 -7.13 -8.08
C VAL A 117 6.79 -5.94 -8.94
N SER A 118 7.75 -5.26 -9.54
CA SER A 118 7.53 -4.10 -10.40
C SER A 118 8.43 -4.19 -11.63
N GLU A 119 7.85 -4.06 -12.82
CA GLU A 119 8.58 -3.99 -14.11
C GLU A 119 9.73 -5.00 -14.30
N GLY A 120 9.54 -6.25 -13.84
CA GLY A 120 10.53 -7.32 -13.95
C GLY A 120 11.56 -7.38 -12.82
N PHE A 121 11.51 -6.44 -11.87
CA PHE A 121 12.24 -6.48 -10.62
C PHE A 121 11.40 -7.13 -9.54
N THR A 122 12.07 -7.85 -8.64
CA THR A 122 11.46 -8.47 -7.46
C THR A 122 12.24 -8.02 -6.24
N PHE A 123 11.54 -7.41 -5.31
CA PHE A 123 12.05 -6.94 -4.03
C PHE A 123 11.44 -7.80 -2.93
N ILE A 124 12.26 -8.20 -1.97
CA ILE A 124 11.80 -8.87 -0.75
C ILE A 124 12.18 -7.95 0.40
N VAL A 125 11.18 -7.32 1.00
CA VAL A 125 11.36 -6.38 2.11
C VAL A 125 10.94 -7.05 3.41
N ASP A 126 11.65 -6.72 4.48
CA ASP A 126 11.32 -7.15 5.84
C ASP A 126 10.33 -6.15 6.46
N ILE A 127 9.25 -6.64 7.05
CA ILE A 127 8.32 -5.86 7.86
C ILE A 127 8.92 -5.81 9.27
N VAL A 128 9.50 -4.67 9.63
CA VAL A 128 10.16 -4.48 10.93
C VAL A 128 9.12 -4.27 12.03
N SER A 129 8.09 -3.49 11.74
CA SER A 129 6.96 -3.27 12.64
C SER A 129 5.72 -2.86 11.87
N MET A 130 4.54 -3.17 12.41
CA MET A 130 3.25 -2.85 11.83
C MET A 130 2.27 -2.46 12.95
N SER A 131 1.54 -1.38 12.71
CA SER A 131 0.48 -0.84 13.57
C SER A 131 -0.62 -0.22 12.71
N ASP A 132 -1.71 0.22 13.32
CA ASP A 132 -2.87 0.75 12.60
C ASP A 132 -2.54 1.99 11.75
N ASP A 133 -1.54 2.76 12.17
CA ASP A 133 -1.19 4.08 11.69
C ASP A 133 0.23 4.16 11.10
N LYS A 134 1.09 3.17 11.36
CA LYS A 134 2.48 3.16 10.91
C LYS A 134 2.99 1.76 10.59
N ILE A 135 3.74 1.64 9.50
CA ILE A 135 4.46 0.43 9.09
C ILE A 135 5.91 0.82 8.81
N VAL A 136 6.84 0.00 9.27
CA VAL A 136 8.27 0.18 8.98
C VAL A 136 8.74 -1.02 8.20
N ILE A 137 9.27 -0.77 7.01
CA ILE A 137 9.83 -1.80 6.13
C ILE A 137 11.33 -1.57 5.96
N TYR A 138 12.07 -2.66 5.77
CA TYR A 138 13.51 -2.66 5.54
C TYR A 138 13.83 -3.42 4.26
N ASP A 139 14.58 -2.79 3.36
CA ASP A 139 15.15 -3.45 2.20
C ASP A 139 16.54 -4.03 2.58
N PRO A 140 16.70 -5.36 2.62
CA PRO A 140 17.97 -5.98 3.00
C PRO A 140 19.07 -5.87 1.94
N ILE A 141 18.73 -5.59 0.68
CA ILE A 141 19.66 -5.45 -0.44
C ILE A 141 20.25 -4.05 -0.43
N GLU A 142 19.40 -3.03 -0.40
CA GLU A 142 19.82 -1.62 -0.40
C GLU A 142 20.21 -1.13 1.00
N ARG A 143 19.82 -1.88 2.04
CA ARG A 143 20.02 -1.56 3.46
C ARG A 143 19.33 -0.26 3.87
N GLU A 144 18.16 -0.03 3.29
CA GLU A 144 17.35 1.16 3.52
C GLU A 144 16.12 0.82 4.35
N VAL A 145 15.67 1.79 5.13
CA VAL A 145 14.43 1.72 5.90
C VAL A 145 13.48 2.73 5.30
N ALA A 146 12.24 2.30 5.07
CA ALA A 146 11.16 3.19 4.69
C ALA A 146 10.02 3.10 5.71
N THR A 147 9.46 4.26 6.02
CA THR A 147 8.35 4.38 6.95
C THR A 147 7.09 4.76 6.21
N LEU A 148 6.05 3.93 6.35
CA LEU A 148 4.74 4.15 5.79
C LEU A 148 3.80 4.68 6.87
N ILE A 149 3.28 5.89 6.67
CA ILE A 149 2.32 6.52 7.58
C ILE A 149 0.94 6.49 6.94
N LYS A 150 -0.06 6.01 7.69
CA LYS A 150 -1.44 5.99 7.21
C LYS A 150 -1.95 7.41 7.03
N LYS A 151 -2.41 7.75 5.82
CA LYS A 151 -3.18 8.96 5.58
C LYS A 151 -4.66 8.65 5.76
N ASN A 152 -5.26 9.21 6.80
CA ASN A 152 -6.71 9.18 6.96
C ASN A 152 -7.31 10.09 5.88
N MET A 153 -8.04 9.49 4.92
CA MET A 153 -8.87 10.21 3.96
C MET A 153 -10.20 10.62 4.59
#